data_AF-A0A8J2Z6H7-F1
#
_entry.id   AF-A0A8J2Z6H7-F1
#
_cell.length_a   1.000
_cell.length_b   1.000
_cell.length_c   1.000
_cell.angle_alpha   90.00
_cell.angle_beta   90.00
_cell.angle_gamma   90.00
#
_symmetry.space_group_name_H-M   'P 1'
#
loop_
_entity.id
_entity.type
_entity.pdbx_description
1 polymer ?
#
loop_
_entity_poly.entity_id
_entity_poly.type
_entity_poly.pdbx_seq_one_letter_code
_entity_poly.pdbx_strand_id
1 'polypeptide(L)'
;MGTTFKKKGKRDRLTLDEVIQVCEKLMTDGEKVTVRNVLAVTGGGFATVSDFIKQWQEQQVVSDATDLPKTLITALKMAYKSMLSEQEASYQQKLNLEAQHTQEALDQVTLLEKTTAELQNELEKYQHATTSQIMALEKELSISALRLEDSNKREQKIADELNKVRHKLHEAEIQLAVLKAKNDQLDKHTHKNIKTEE
;
A
#
# COMPACT_ATOMS: atom_id res chain seq x y z
N MET A 1 46.55 42.52 51.41
CA MET A 1 45.68 41.73 50.51
C MET A 1 46.51 40.61 49.93
N GLY A 2 46.28 39.37 50.36
CA GLY A 2 47.06 38.21 49.94
C GLY A 2 46.51 37.64 48.63
N THR A 3 47.35 37.57 47.59
CA THR A 3 47.06 36.80 46.39
C THR A 3 47.67 35.41 46.54
N THR A 4 46.79 34.45 46.83
CA THR A 4 47.10 33.03 46.92
C THR A 4 47.53 32.49 45.56
N PHE A 5 48.81 32.20 45.39
CA PHE A 5 49.31 31.39 44.27
C PHE A 5 48.82 29.95 44.44
N LYS A 6 47.69 29.63 43.82
CA LYS A 6 47.17 28.26 43.70
C LYS A 6 48.11 27.48 42.78
N LYS A 7 49.01 26.69 43.36
CA LYS A 7 49.86 25.71 42.66
C LYS A 7 48.95 24.66 42.03
N LYS A 8 48.58 24.84 40.74
CA LYS A 8 47.86 23.81 39.97
C LYS A 8 48.83 22.65 39.69
N GLY A 9 48.42 21.43 40.08
CA GLY A 9 49.19 20.21 39.93
C GLY A 9 49.54 19.90 38.47
N LYS A 10 50.62 19.11 38.29
CA LYS A 10 51.07 18.57 37.00
C LYS A 10 49.89 17.99 36.22
N ARG A 11 49.57 18.58 35.07
CA ARG A 11 48.79 17.91 34.03
C ARG A 11 49.76 17.08 33.21
N ASP A 12 49.70 15.77 33.32
CA ASP A 12 50.61 14.84 32.63
C ASP A 12 50.25 14.61 31.14
N ARG A 13 49.35 15.41 30.56
CA ARG A 13 49.02 15.36 29.12
C ARG A 13 48.70 16.77 28.61
N LEU A 14 49.72 17.47 28.13
CA LEU A 14 49.58 18.73 27.39
C LEU A 14 49.60 18.40 25.89
N THR A 15 48.62 18.88 25.14
CA THR A 15 48.55 18.70 23.68
C THR A 15 49.00 19.95 22.92
N LEU A 16 49.43 19.77 21.68
CA LEU A 16 49.84 20.87 20.79
C LEU A 16 48.69 21.86 20.56
N ASP A 17 47.47 21.37 20.33
CA ASP A 17 46.28 22.21 20.08
C ASP A 17 45.95 23.13 21.26
N GLU A 18 46.11 22.66 22.49
CA GLU A 18 45.90 23.47 23.69
C GLU A 18 46.92 24.61 23.79
N VAL A 19 48.17 24.36 23.38
CA VAL A 19 49.21 25.40 23.32
C VAL A 19 48.94 26.39 22.20
N ILE A 20 48.53 25.93 21.02
CA ILE A 20 48.19 26.78 19.87
C ILE A 20 47.06 27.75 20.23
N GLN A 21 45.96 27.25 20.82
CA GLN A 21 44.83 28.10 21.23
C GLN A 21 45.25 29.18 22.25
N VAL A 22 46.21 28.86 23.13
CA VAL A 22 46.73 29.84 24.10
C VAL A 22 47.66 30.85 23.42
N CYS A 23 48.50 30.43 22.48
CA CYS A 23 49.33 31.33 21.68
C CYS A 23 48.47 32.33 20.89
N GLU A 24 47.41 31.87 20.24
CA GLU A 24 46.46 32.72 19.49
C GLU A 24 45.71 33.71 20.39
N LYS A 25 45.27 33.27 21.58
CA LYS A 25 44.66 34.16 22.57
C LYS A 25 45.62 35.24 23.05
N LEU A 26 46.85 34.86 23.42
CA LEU A 26 47.88 35.83 23.84
C LEU A 26 48.18 36.87 22.76
N MET A 27 48.25 36.46 21.49
CA MET A 27 48.39 37.41 20.38
C MET A 27 47.18 38.33 20.23
N THR A 28 45.96 37.79 20.34
CA THR A 28 44.71 38.56 20.22
C THR A 28 44.59 39.60 21.34
N ASP A 29 45.08 39.24 22.53
CA ASP A 29 45.11 40.10 23.71
C ASP A 29 46.28 41.11 23.69
N GLY A 30 47.12 41.10 22.65
CA GLY A 30 48.27 42.00 22.49
C GLY A 30 49.47 41.67 23.38
N GLU A 31 49.46 40.48 24.01
CA GLU A 31 50.53 40.00 24.87
C GLU A 31 51.59 39.22 24.09
N LYS A 32 52.85 39.29 24.55
CA LYS A 32 53.94 38.52 23.92
C LYS A 32 53.78 37.04 24.23
N VAL A 33 53.75 36.22 23.17
CA VAL A 33 53.79 34.75 23.27
C VAL A 33 55.18 34.31 23.75
N THR A 34 55.33 34.15 25.06
CA THR A 34 56.55 33.63 25.69
C THR A 34 56.26 32.31 26.38
N VAL A 35 57.26 31.42 26.47
CA VAL A 35 57.13 30.11 27.15
C VAL A 35 56.58 30.29 28.56
N ARG A 36 56.95 31.37 29.27
CA ARG A 36 56.47 31.69 30.61
C ARG A 36 54.96 32.00 30.64
N ASN A 37 54.46 32.76 29.68
CA ASN A 37 53.06 33.17 29.62
C ASN A 37 52.16 32.00 29.22
N VAL A 38 52.59 31.21 28.23
CA VAL A 38 51.89 30.00 27.82
C VAL A 38 51.88 28.98 28.96
N LEU A 39 53.02 28.73 29.60
CA LEU A 39 53.15 27.82 30.74
C LEU A 39 52.28 28.23 31.94
N ALA A 40 52.09 29.54 32.18
CA ALA A 40 51.21 30.05 33.23
C ALA A 40 49.73 29.70 33.00
N VAL A 41 49.32 29.58 31.74
CA VAL A 41 47.93 29.30 31.33
C VAL A 41 47.69 27.80 31.11
N THR A 42 48.59 27.11 30.41
CA THR A 42 48.44 25.70 30.04
C THR A 42 48.91 24.74 31.15
N GLY A 43 49.90 25.15 31.94
CA GLY A 43 50.68 24.23 32.78
C GLY A 43 51.57 23.29 31.94
N GLY A 44 52.30 22.39 32.60
CA GLY A 44 53.13 21.36 31.95
C GLY A 44 54.64 21.50 32.20
N GLY A 45 55.43 20.78 31.40
CA GLY A 45 56.89 20.88 31.41
C GLY A 45 57.40 21.98 30.48
N PHE A 46 58.40 22.74 30.92
CA PHE A 46 58.99 23.85 30.15
C PHE A 46 59.46 23.39 28.75
N ALA A 47 60.10 22.21 28.66
CA ALA A 47 60.58 21.65 27.41
C ALA A 47 59.43 21.43 26.40
N THR A 48 58.35 20.77 26.84
CA THR A 48 57.18 20.46 26.01
C THR A 48 56.48 21.72 25.50
N VAL A 49 56.29 22.74 26.36
CA VAL A 49 55.69 24.01 25.95
C VAL A 49 56.60 24.76 24.96
N SER A 50 57.92 24.75 25.19
CA SER A 50 58.86 25.40 24.31
C SER A 50 58.90 24.77 22.91
N ASP A 51 58.78 23.45 22.81
CA ASP A 51 58.79 22.75 21.53
C ASP A 51 57.48 23.01 20.76
N PHE A 52 56.34 23.04 21.45
CA PHE A 52 55.04 23.37 20.84
C PHE A 52 54.94 24.83 20.38
N ILE A 53 55.53 25.78 21.11
CA ILE A 53 55.59 27.19 20.67
C ILE A 53 56.43 27.33 19.39
N LYS A 54 57.56 26.61 19.28
CA LYS A 54 58.38 26.61 18.06
C LYS A 54 57.60 26.06 16.87
N GLN A 55 56.93 24.92 17.04
CA GLN A 55 56.09 24.33 15.98
C GLN A 55 54.98 25.29 15.52
N TRP A 56 54.35 26.00 16.45
CA TRP A 56 53.36 27.02 16.13
C TRP A 56 53.95 28.22 15.38
N GLN A 57 55.14 28.71 15.79
CA GLN A 57 55.84 29.79 15.09
C GLN A 57 56.21 29.39 13.65
N GLU A 58 56.68 28.16 13.45
CA GLU A 58 57.00 27.62 12.12
C GLU A 58 55.74 27.53 11.23
N GLN A 59 54.59 27.16 11.79
CA GLN A 59 53.31 27.14 11.06
C GLN A 59 52.82 28.54 10.65
N GLN A 60 53.05 29.56 11.50
CA GLN A 60 52.66 30.93 11.17
C GLN A 60 53.45 31.55 10.02
N VAL A 61 54.74 31.26 9.94
CA VAL A 61 55.61 31.80 8.87
C VAL A 61 55.16 31.30 7.50
N VAL A 62 54.51 30.14 7.42
CA VAL A 62 53.96 29.58 6.18
C VAL A 62 52.66 30.29 5.76
N SER A 63 51.86 30.79 6.72
CA SER A 63 50.59 31.48 6.42
C SER A 63 50.73 32.93 5.96
N ASP A 64 51.82 33.62 6.31
CA ASP A 64 52.08 35.02 5.90
C ASP A 64 52.62 35.16 4.46
N ALA A 65 52.79 34.04 3.73
CA ALA A 65 53.40 34.03 2.40
C ALA A 65 52.46 34.39 1.22
N THR A 66 51.18 34.71 1.46
CA THR A 66 50.24 35.11 0.40
C THR A 66 49.95 36.61 0.42
N ASP A 67 50.94 37.40 0.02
CA ASP A 67 50.80 38.84 -0.16
C ASP A 67 50.11 39.15 -1.51
N LEU A 68 48.82 38.82 -1.60
CA LEU A 68 48.01 39.09 -2.79
C LEU A 68 47.52 40.55 -2.77
N PRO A 69 47.63 41.32 -3.88
CA PRO A 69 47.17 42.70 -3.91
C PRO A 69 45.70 42.83 -3.49
N LYS A 70 45.39 43.80 -2.61
CA LYS A 70 44.03 44.03 -2.06
C LYS A 70 42.96 44.23 -3.14
N THR A 71 43.34 44.82 -4.28
CA THR A 71 42.50 44.97 -5.47
C THR A 71 42.09 43.62 -6.05
N LEU A 72 43.03 42.67 -6.13
CA LEU A 72 42.82 41.31 -6.60
C LEU A 72 41.93 40.53 -5.63
N ILE A 73 42.16 40.64 -4.32
CA ILE A 73 41.29 40.06 -3.28
C ILE A 73 39.86 40.58 -3.39
N THR A 74 39.69 41.87 -3.66
CA THR A 74 38.36 42.51 -3.76
C THR A 74 37.65 42.06 -5.04
N ALA A 75 38.34 42.01 -6.17
CA ALA A 75 37.81 41.46 -7.42
C ALA A 75 37.40 39.98 -7.27
N LEU A 76 38.23 39.17 -6.58
CA LEU A 76 37.93 37.76 -6.32
C LEU A 76 36.68 37.61 -5.45
N LYS A 77 36.55 38.41 -4.38
CA LYS A 77 35.36 38.40 -3.51
C LYS A 77 34.10 38.82 -4.26
N MET A 78 34.18 39.80 -5.17
CA MET A 78 33.03 40.21 -5.99
C MET A 78 32.64 39.13 -7.00
N ALA A 79 33.61 38.55 -7.71
CA ALA A 79 33.37 37.45 -8.65
C ALA A 79 32.76 36.24 -7.93
N TYR A 80 33.29 35.89 -6.75
CA TYR A 80 32.74 34.82 -5.92
C TYR A 80 31.31 35.10 -5.46
N LYS A 81 31.02 36.31 -4.97
CA LYS A 81 29.66 36.70 -4.59
C LYS A 81 28.69 36.64 -5.77
N SER A 82 29.10 37.11 -6.94
CA SER A 82 28.28 37.06 -8.16
C SER A 82 27.97 35.63 -8.55
N MET A 83 28.99 34.75 -8.57
CA MET A 83 28.83 33.33 -8.86
C MET A 83 27.89 32.67 -7.84
N LEU A 84 28.05 32.97 -6.55
CA LEU A 84 27.22 32.41 -5.49
C LEU A 84 25.75 32.84 -5.65
N SER A 85 25.51 34.11 -5.95
CA SER A 85 24.16 34.66 -6.17
C SER A 85 23.48 34.05 -7.40
N GLU A 86 24.23 33.85 -8.48
CA GLU A 86 23.71 33.21 -9.70
C GLU A 86 23.37 31.73 -9.44
N GLN A 87 24.23 31.04 -8.70
CA GLN A 87 24.01 29.66 -8.30
C GLN A 87 22.80 29.51 -7.36
N GLU A 88 22.65 30.42 -6.39
CA GLU A 88 21.50 30.47 -5.48
C GLU A 88 20.19 30.68 -6.26
N ALA A 89 20.16 31.65 -7.17
CA ALA A 89 19.01 31.89 -8.03
C ALA A 89 18.65 30.67 -8.90
N SER A 90 19.66 30.00 -9.48
CA SER A 90 19.46 28.77 -10.27
C SER A 90 18.86 27.64 -9.43
N TYR A 91 19.35 27.44 -8.20
CA TYR A 91 18.81 26.41 -7.31
C TYR A 91 17.40 26.75 -6.82
N GLN A 92 17.12 28.01 -6.51
CA GLN A 92 15.77 28.44 -6.14
C GLN A 92 14.77 28.20 -7.27
N GLN A 93 15.16 28.49 -8.51
CA GLN A 93 14.32 28.21 -9.66
C GLN A 93 14.04 26.71 -9.81
N LYS A 94 15.08 25.87 -9.71
CA LYS A 94 14.92 24.41 -9.76
C LYS A 94 14.05 23.87 -8.63
N LEU A 95 14.24 24.38 -7.41
CA LEU A 95 13.45 24.00 -6.25
C LEU A 95 11.98 24.36 -6.43
N ASN A 96 11.69 25.55 -6.97
CA ASN A 96 10.32 25.98 -7.24
C ASN A 96 9.65 25.14 -8.32
N LEU A 97 10.37 24.79 -9.39
CA LEU A 97 9.86 23.90 -10.44
C LEU A 97 9.57 22.50 -9.87
N GLU A 98 10.48 21.95 -9.06
CA GLU A 98 10.27 20.65 -8.43
C GLU A 98 9.10 20.69 -7.43
N ALA A 99 8.97 21.77 -6.65
CA ALA A 99 7.84 21.97 -5.74
C ALA A 99 6.50 22.03 -6.51
N GLN A 100 6.48 22.68 -7.67
CA GLN A 100 5.29 22.71 -8.52
C GLN A 100 4.97 21.32 -9.10
N HIS A 101 5.96 20.62 -9.65
CA HIS A 101 5.76 19.28 -10.21
C HIS A 101 5.30 18.27 -9.15
N THR A 102 5.87 18.33 -7.95
CA THR A 102 5.45 17.47 -6.84
C THR A 102 4.03 17.79 -6.38
N GLN A 103 3.63 19.07 -6.37
CA GLN A 103 2.24 19.44 -6.09
C GLN A 103 1.27 18.93 -7.16
N GLU A 104 1.61 19.09 -8.45
CA GLU A 104 0.79 18.57 -9.55
C GLU A 104 0.64 17.05 -9.49
N ALA A 105 1.72 16.34 -9.15
CA ALA A 105 1.69 14.90 -8.95
C ALA A 105 0.80 14.50 -7.76
N LEU A 106 0.87 15.26 -6.65
CA LEU A 106 0.01 15.04 -5.49
C LEU A 106 -1.48 15.26 -5.84
N ASP A 107 -1.79 16.31 -6.58
CA ASP A 107 -3.16 16.60 -7.03
C ASP A 107 -3.70 15.48 -7.94
N GLN A 108 -2.85 14.93 -8.82
CA GLN A 108 -3.22 13.77 -9.64
C GLN A 108 -3.46 12.51 -8.81
N VAL A 109 -2.59 12.23 -7.83
CA VAL A 109 -2.74 11.07 -6.93
C VAL A 109 -4.04 11.18 -6.14
N THR A 110 -4.32 12.33 -5.54
CA THR A 110 -5.56 12.53 -4.76
C THR A 110 -6.82 12.39 -5.63
N LEU A 111 -6.78 12.86 -6.89
CA LEU A 111 -7.87 12.65 -7.83
C LEU A 111 -8.06 11.16 -8.15
N LEU A 112 -6.98 10.43 -8.42
CA LEU A 112 -7.01 9.00 -8.71
C LEU A 112 -7.48 8.17 -7.51
N GLU A 113 -7.09 8.53 -6.30
CA GLU A 113 -7.56 7.89 -5.06
C GLU A 113 -9.07 8.07 -4.90
N LYS A 114 -9.56 9.29 -5.15
CA LYS A 114 -11.00 9.58 -5.09
C LYS A 114 -11.79 8.79 -6.13
N THR A 115 -11.34 8.77 -7.39
CA THR A 115 -12.05 8.02 -8.45
C THR A 115 -12.00 6.52 -8.19
N THR A 116 -10.90 6.00 -7.64
CA THR A 116 -10.78 4.59 -7.27
C THR A 116 -11.77 4.23 -6.16
N ALA A 117 -11.91 5.08 -5.13
CA ALA A 117 -12.88 4.87 -4.07
C ALA A 117 -14.33 4.92 -4.57
N GLU A 118 -14.65 5.83 -5.50
CA GLU A 118 -15.97 5.90 -6.13
C GLU A 118 -16.29 4.64 -6.94
N LEU A 119 -15.34 4.17 -7.77
CA LEU A 119 -15.49 2.96 -8.56
C LEU A 119 -15.61 1.70 -7.70
N GLN A 120 -14.86 1.60 -6.59
CA GLN A 120 -14.99 0.50 -5.63
C GLN A 120 -16.40 0.45 -5.01
N ASN A 121 -16.95 1.60 -4.63
CA ASN A 121 -18.30 1.69 -4.07
C ASN A 121 -19.37 1.31 -5.10
N GLU A 122 -19.24 1.74 -6.35
CA GLU A 122 -20.14 1.30 -7.42
C GLU A 122 -20.06 -0.21 -7.65
N LEU A 123 -18.85 -0.76 -7.68
CA LEU A 123 -18.63 -2.19 -7.85
C LEU A 123 -19.28 -3.00 -6.72
N GLU A 124 -19.14 -2.57 -5.46
CA GLU A 124 -19.81 -3.18 -4.31
C GLU A 124 -21.34 -3.14 -4.44
N LYS A 125 -21.91 -2.01 -4.89
CA LYS A 125 -23.36 -1.90 -5.12
C LYS A 125 -23.83 -2.89 -6.18
N TYR A 126 -23.12 -2.99 -7.31
CA TYR A 126 -23.48 -3.94 -8.36
C TYR A 126 -23.34 -5.39 -7.88
N GLN A 127 -22.26 -5.73 -7.18
CA GLN A 127 -22.09 -7.06 -6.60
C GLN A 127 -23.21 -7.43 -5.63
N HIS A 128 -23.60 -6.50 -4.76
CA HIS A 128 -24.70 -6.73 -3.82
C HIS A 128 -26.05 -6.93 -4.53
N ALA A 129 -26.33 -6.10 -5.54
CA ALA A 129 -27.54 -6.21 -6.34
C ALA A 129 -27.60 -7.54 -7.11
N THR A 130 -26.51 -7.92 -7.78
CA THR A 130 -26.40 -9.18 -8.53
C THR A 130 -26.53 -10.38 -7.59
N THR A 131 -25.88 -10.37 -6.43
CA THR A 131 -25.98 -11.46 -5.45
C THR A 131 -27.42 -11.61 -4.96
N SER A 132 -28.09 -10.51 -4.65
CA SER A 132 -29.50 -10.51 -4.23
C SER A 132 -30.43 -11.04 -5.34
N GLN A 133 -30.16 -10.68 -6.59
CA GLN A 133 -30.93 -11.17 -7.75
C GLN A 133 -30.71 -12.67 -7.99
N ILE A 134 -29.48 -13.16 -7.86
CA ILE A 134 -29.16 -14.59 -7.96
C ILE A 134 -29.95 -15.37 -6.90
N MET A 135 -29.91 -14.94 -5.63
CA MET A 135 -30.66 -15.60 -4.56
C MET A 135 -32.19 -15.62 -4.82
N ALA A 136 -32.74 -14.54 -5.37
CA ALA A 136 -34.15 -14.49 -5.73
C ALA A 136 -34.49 -15.49 -6.85
N LEU A 137 -33.67 -15.54 -7.90
CA LEU A 137 -33.85 -16.47 -9.02
C LEU A 137 -33.67 -17.93 -8.59
N GLU A 138 -32.69 -18.24 -7.75
CA GLU A 138 -32.50 -19.59 -7.20
C GLU A 138 -33.70 -20.05 -6.38
N LYS A 139 -34.29 -19.14 -5.59
CA LYS A 139 -35.52 -19.42 -4.84
C LYS A 139 -36.70 -19.68 -5.78
N GLU A 140 -36.89 -18.86 -6.80
CA GLU A 140 -37.96 -19.05 -7.80
C GLU A 140 -37.78 -20.35 -8.58
N LEU A 141 -36.54 -20.70 -8.94
CA LEU A 141 -36.19 -21.94 -9.63
C LEU A 141 -36.50 -23.15 -8.74
N SER A 142 -36.15 -23.11 -7.45
CA SER A 142 -36.50 -24.16 -6.50
C SER A 142 -38.02 -24.34 -6.35
N ILE A 143 -38.79 -23.25 -6.23
CA ILE A 143 -40.25 -23.31 -6.15
C ILE A 143 -40.84 -23.90 -7.44
N SER A 144 -40.33 -23.47 -8.60
CA SER A 144 -40.80 -23.95 -9.90
C SER A 144 -40.49 -25.44 -10.11
N ALA A 145 -39.31 -25.90 -9.69
CA ALA A 145 -38.93 -27.31 -9.73
C ALA A 145 -39.87 -28.18 -8.87
N LEU A 146 -40.19 -27.73 -7.65
CA LEU A 146 -41.13 -28.44 -6.77
C LEU A 146 -42.54 -28.51 -7.37
N ARG A 147 -43.01 -27.42 -7.99
CA ARG A 147 -44.32 -27.40 -8.67
C ARG A 147 -44.36 -28.33 -9.87
N LEU A 148 -43.27 -28.38 -10.65
CA LEU A 148 -43.15 -29.28 -11.79
C LEU A 148 -43.17 -30.74 -11.33
N GLU A 149 -42.42 -31.08 -10.27
CA GLU A 149 -42.41 -32.43 -9.72
C GLU A 149 -43.80 -32.86 -9.22
N ASP A 150 -44.51 -31.99 -8.50
CA ASP A 150 -45.88 -32.26 -8.07
C ASP A 150 -46.84 -32.45 -9.25
N SER A 151 -46.73 -31.63 -10.29
CA SER A 151 -47.51 -31.77 -11.53
C SER A 151 -47.24 -33.11 -12.21
N ASN A 152 -45.97 -33.51 -12.35
CA ASN A 152 -45.58 -34.79 -12.94
C ASN A 152 -46.13 -35.97 -12.14
N LYS A 153 -46.08 -35.90 -10.80
CA LYS A 153 -46.68 -36.94 -9.93
C LYS A 153 -48.19 -37.06 -10.13
N ARG A 154 -48.89 -35.93 -10.29
CA ARG A 154 -50.34 -35.92 -10.58
C ARG A 154 -50.64 -36.50 -11.96
N GLU A 155 -49.87 -36.10 -12.97
CA GLU A 155 -50.02 -36.63 -14.33
C GLU A 155 -49.79 -38.14 -14.38
N GLN A 156 -48.76 -38.65 -13.71
CA GLN A 156 -48.49 -40.09 -13.61
C GLN A 156 -49.65 -40.84 -12.95
N LYS A 157 -50.21 -40.32 -11.85
CA LYS A 157 -51.37 -40.93 -11.18
C LYS A 157 -52.58 -41.00 -12.11
N ILE A 158 -52.87 -39.92 -12.83
CA ILE A 158 -53.97 -39.87 -13.80
C ILE A 158 -53.72 -40.86 -14.93
N ALA A 159 -52.49 -40.96 -15.45
CA ALA A 159 -52.13 -41.92 -16.49
C ALA A 159 -52.33 -43.37 -16.02
N ASP A 160 -51.93 -43.68 -14.78
CA ASP A 160 -52.11 -45.00 -14.17
C ASP A 160 -53.60 -45.33 -13.99
N GLU A 161 -54.41 -44.38 -13.52
CA GLU A 161 -55.86 -44.51 -13.39
C GLU A 161 -56.54 -44.73 -14.74
N LEU A 162 -56.14 -43.97 -15.76
CA LEU A 162 -56.66 -44.08 -17.12
C LEU A 162 -56.35 -45.47 -17.70
N ASN A 163 -55.14 -45.98 -17.49
CA ASN A 163 -54.76 -47.33 -17.89
C ASN A 163 -55.59 -48.41 -17.19
N LYS A 164 -55.87 -48.25 -15.88
CA LYS A 164 -56.77 -49.16 -15.15
C LYS A 164 -58.19 -49.14 -15.70
N VAL A 165 -58.73 -47.97 -16.01
CA VAL A 165 -60.07 -47.83 -16.59
C VAL A 165 -60.13 -48.45 -17.98
N ARG A 166 -59.13 -48.23 -18.83
CA ARG A 166 -59.01 -48.87 -20.16
C ARG A 166 -58.98 -50.39 -20.05
N HIS A 167 -58.24 -50.94 -19.08
CA HIS A 167 -58.18 -52.38 -18.88
C HIS A 167 -59.54 -52.96 -18.46
N LYS A 168 -60.22 -52.32 -17.51
CA LYS A 168 -61.58 -52.72 -17.09
C LYS A 168 -62.60 -52.62 -18.22
N LEU A 169 -62.50 -51.57 -19.04
CA LEU A 169 -63.35 -51.41 -20.22
C LEU A 169 -63.13 -52.56 -21.21
N HIS A 170 -61.87 -52.88 -21.51
CA HIS A 170 -61.54 -53.98 -22.40
C HIS A 170 -62.04 -55.34 -21.87
N GLU A 171 -61.90 -55.60 -20.58
CA GLU A 171 -62.43 -56.81 -19.95
C GLU A 171 -63.97 -56.88 -20.07
N ALA A 172 -64.67 -55.77 -19.82
CA ALA A 172 -66.12 -55.69 -19.99
C ALA A 172 -66.55 -55.90 -21.45
N GLU A 173 -65.79 -55.38 -22.43
CA GLU A 173 -66.03 -55.61 -23.85
C GLU A 173 -65.88 -57.09 -24.23
N ILE A 174 -64.85 -57.77 -23.71
CA ILE A 174 -64.67 -59.22 -23.89
C ILE A 174 -65.86 -59.99 -23.30
N GLN A 175 -66.26 -59.67 -22.06
CA GLN A 175 -67.40 -60.32 -21.41
C GLN A 175 -68.69 -60.13 -22.20
N LEU A 176 -68.94 -58.92 -22.71
CA LEU A 176 -70.10 -58.61 -23.53
C LEU A 176 -70.08 -59.38 -24.86
N ALA A 177 -68.92 -59.52 -25.50
CA ALA A 177 -68.76 -60.35 -26.69
C ALA A 177 -69.06 -61.84 -26.41
N VAL A 178 -68.58 -62.38 -25.30
CA VAL A 178 -68.87 -63.76 -24.87
C VAL A 178 -70.36 -63.96 -24.59
N LEU A 179 -71.01 -63.02 -23.91
CA LEU A 179 -72.45 -63.09 -23.63
C LEU A 179 -73.29 -63.04 -24.90
N LYS A 180 -72.95 -62.16 -25.86
CA LYS A 180 -73.59 -62.12 -27.18
C LYS A 180 -73.46 -63.44 -27.92
N ALA A 181 -72.24 -64.01 -27.97
CA ALA A 181 -72.01 -65.30 -28.62
C ALA A 181 -72.81 -66.45 -27.98
N LYS A 182 -72.95 -66.47 -26.65
CA LYS A 182 -73.80 -67.45 -25.94
C LYS A 182 -75.29 -67.25 -26.26
N ASN A 183 -75.76 -66.01 -26.31
CA ASN A 183 -77.15 -65.71 -26.64
C ASN A 183 -77.49 -66.19 -28.06
N ASP A 184 -76.61 -65.91 -29.03
CA ASP A 184 -76.75 -66.39 -30.41
C ASP A 184 -76.77 -67.93 -30.51
N GLN A 185 -76.04 -68.63 -29.63
CA GLN A 185 -76.07 -70.09 -29.54
C GLN A 185 -77.40 -70.60 -28.95
N LEU A 186 -77.91 -69.96 -27.90
CA LEU A 186 -79.20 -70.30 -27.30
C LEU A 186 -80.34 -70.08 -28.30
N ASP A 187 -80.35 -68.96 -29.02
CA ASP A 187 -81.34 -68.65 -30.06
C ASP A 187 -81.34 -69.69 -31.18
N LYS A 188 -80.17 -70.19 -31.57
CA LYS A 188 -80.04 -71.29 -32.54
C LYS A 188 -80.57 -72.62 -31.99
N HIS A 189 -80.39 -72.90 -30.69
CA HIS A 189 -80.89 -74.10 -30.05
C HIS A 189 -82.41 -74.08 -29.86
N THR A 190 -83.00 -72.95 -29.47
CA THR A 190 -84.46 -72.79 -29.35
C THR A 190 -85.15 -72.91 -30.71
N HIS A 191 -84.58 -72.31 -31.77
CA HIS A 191 -85.09 -72.46 -33.14
C HIS A 191 -84.96 -73.88 -33.70
N LYS A 192 -83.98 -74.67 -33.24
CA LYS A 192 -83.89 -76.10 -33.60
C LYS A 192 -84.94 -76.94 -32.89
N ASN A 193 -85.14 -76.76 -31.59
CA ASN A 193 -86.14 -77.54 -30.83
C ASN A 193 -87.57 -77.29 -31.33
N ILE A 194 -87.92 -76.06 -31.69
CA ILE A 194 -89.25 -75.74 -32.27
C ILE A 194 -89.49 -76.47 -33.60
N LYS A 195 -88.46 -76.70 -34.42
CA LYS A 195 -88.56 -77.45 -35.68
C LYS A 195 -88.57 -78.97 -35.52
N THR A 196 -88.39 -79.49 -34.30
CA THR A 196 -88.37 -80.94 -34.03
C THR A 196 -89.62 -81.43 -33.31
N GLU A 197 -90.52 -80.52 -32.91
CA GLU A 197 -91.81 -80.80 -32.24
C GLU A 197 -93.04 -80.60 -33.17
N GLU A 198 -92.83 -80.29 -34.45
CA GLU A 198 -93.83 -80.39 -35.54
C GLU A 198 -93.59 -81.67 -36.37
#